data_AF-A0A553KJ10-F1
#
_entry.id   AF-A0A553KJ10-F1
#
_cell.length_a   1.000
_cell.length_b   1.000
_cell.length_c   1.000
_cell.angle_alpha   90.00
_cell.angle_beta   90.00
_cell.angle_gamma   90.00
#
_symmetry.space_group_name_H-M   'P 1'
#
loop_
_entity.id
_entity.type
_entity.pdbx_description
1 polymer ?
#
loop_
_entity_poly.entity_id
_entity_poly.type
_entity_poly.pdbx_seq_one_letter_code
_entity_poly.pdbx_strand_id
1 'polypeptide(L)'
;MMVNSAIELVERCYEQTNCLISLEELKEVFIAYVFGSYQEEIVARYGLDRFYEHLDQIRLTTCRKDFDQAVEDWYLLQYGCRSDEANYHDILFALVKEAIVHYQSENRSALIRDVTKLLTTPTGFIKRWQMGQARERTLPAYFKYLIKLGIRTYDDIESLVDMWLVEYPNAFDKKQQQLFANPPRKGRPNNVELALLQDMVSQVKPELTPQERERLRKIYYYHRKSLTMKEMVEKFKKYLLTKENQKDSQAG
;
A
#
# COMPACT_ATOMS: atom_id res chain seq x y z
N MET A 1 8.41 -29.37 22.64
CA MET A 1 8.07 -28.89 24.00
C MET A 1 6.55 -28.74 24.05
N MET A 2 5.88 -29.29 25.05
CA MET A 2 4.42 -29.14 25.19
C MET A 2 4.05 -27.65 25.28
N VAL A 3 3.00 -27.25 24.58
CA VAL A 3 2.44 -25.89 24.67
C VAL A 3 1.64 -25.73 25.96
N ASN A 4 1.35 -24.49 26.37
CA ASN A 4 0.53 -24.22 27.56
C ASN A 4 -0.94 -23.96 27.23
N SER A 5 -1.29 -23.75 25.96
CA SER A 5 -2.66 -23.45 25.52
C SER A 5 -2.90 -23.84 24.07
N ALA A 6 -4.15 -24.01 23.69
CA ALA A 6 -4.54 -24.23 22.29
C ALA A 6 -4.12 -23.06 21.38
N ILE A 7 -4.20 -21.82 21.88
CA ILE A 7 -3.77 -20.61 21.15
C ILE A 7 -2.28 -20.68 20.80
N GLU A 8 -1.44 -21.11 21.75
CA GLU A 8 0.00 -21.30 21.49
C GLU A 8 0.24 -22.41 20.45
N LEU A 9 -0.60 -23.45 20.42
CA LEU A 9 -0.50 -24.50 19.41
C LEU A 9 -0.87 -24.01 18.01
N VAL A 10 -1.96 -23.24 17.91
CA VAL A 10 -2.36 -22.58 16.66
C VAL A 10 -1.27 -21.62 16.19
N GLU A 11 -0.67 -20.88 17.11
CA GLU A 11 0.43 -19.96 16.83
C GLU A 11 1.62 -20.70 16.19
N ARG A 12 2.06 -21.82 16.78
CA ARG A 12 3.14 -22.63 16.19
C ARG A 12 2.76 -23.21 14.83
N CYS A 13 1.52 -23.66 14.66
CA CYS A 13 1.02 -24.14 13.38
C CYS A 13 1.10 -23.03 12.31
N TYR A 14 0.59 -21.83 12.63
CA TYR A 14 0.61 -20.69 11.73
C TYR A 14 2.05 -20.25 11.39
N GLU A 15 2.98 -20.28 12.35
CA GLU A 15 4.38 -19.94 12.08
C GLU A 15 5.07 -20.94 11.14
N GLN A 16 4.58 -22.17 11.02
CA GLN A 16 5.09 -23.15 10.07
C GLN A 16 4.57 -22.94 8.64
N THR A 17 3.37 -22.36 8.46
CA THR A 17 2.80 -22.14 7.12
C THR A 17 3.61 -21.12 6.30
N ASN A 18 4.12 -20.07 6.95
CA ASN A 18 4.92 -19.01 6.32
C ASN A 18 4.25 -18.37 5.10
N CYS A 19 2.93 -18.21 5.10
CA CYS A 19 2.17 -17.64 4.00
C CYS A 19 0.86 -16.97 4.45
N LEU A 20 0.19 -16.29 3.50
CA LEU A 20 -1.21 -15.90 3.66
C LEU A 20 -2.08 -17.15 3.52
N ILE A 21 -2.96 -17.36 4.48
CA ILE A 21 -3.86 -18.51 4.56
C ILE A 21 -5.22 -18.02 5.07
N SER A 22 -6.30 -18.48 4.46
CA SER A 22 -7.64 -18.14 4.93
C SER A 22 -7.95 -18.80 6.27
N LEU A 23 -8.95 -18.26 6.99
CA LEU A 23 -9.37 -18.83 8.26
C LEU A 23 -9.78 -20.30 8.13
N GLU A 24 -10.54 -20.62 7.07
CA GLU A 24 -11.02 -21.97 6.83
C GLU A 24 -9.90 -22.94 6.44
N GLU A 25 -8.94 -22.51 5.62
CA GLU A 25 -7.75 -23.31 5.34
C GLU A 25 -6.89 -23.52 6.59
N LEU A 26 -6.75 -22.50 7.44
CA LEU A 26 -6.00 -22.62 8.69
C LEU A 26 -6.63 -23.63 9.65
N LYS A 27 -7.97 -23.72 9.69
CA LYS A 27 -8.68 -24.76 10.47
C LYS A 27 -8.31 -26.17 10.01
N GLU A 28 -8.29 -26.42 8.70
CA GLU A 28 -7.90 -27.72 8.15
C GLU A 28 -6.41 -28.03 8.43
N VAL A 29 -5.53 -27.06 8.16
CA VAL A 29 -4.08 -27.21 8.38
C VAL A 29 -3.77 -27.43 9.85
N PHE A 30 -4.48 -26.78 10.76
CA PHE A 30 -4.28 -26.93 12.20
C PHE A 30 -4.52 -28.38 12.66
N ILE A 31 -5.59 -29.01 12.18
CA ILE A 31 -5.90 -30.41 12.55
C ILE A 31 -4.85 -31.36 11.99
N ALA A 32 -4.47 -31.17 10.72
CA ALA A 32 -3.40 -31.94 10.10
C ALA A 32 -2.07 -31.79 10.85
N TYR A 33 -1.77 -30.58 11.35
CA TYR A 33 -0.59 -30.30 12.16
C TYR A 33 -0.64 -30.99 13.54
N VAL A 34 -1.78 -30.93 14.24
CA VAL A 34 -1.93 -31.51 15.58
C VAL A 34 -1.76 -33.03 15.54
N PHE A 35 -2.43 -33.72 14.62
CA PHE A 35 -2.38 -35.19 14.49
C PHE A 35 -1.23 -35.70 13.59
N GLY A 36 -0.44 -34.78 13.03
CA GLY A 36 0.78 -35.08 12.28
C GLY A 36 2.00 -34.70 13.10
N SER A 37 2.64 -33.59 12.72
CA SER A 37 3.93 -33.16 13.26
C SER A 37 3.94 -32.98 14.78
N TYR A 38 2.87 -32.45 15.37
CA TYR A 38 2.81 -32.26 16.82
C TYR A 38 2.67 -33.58 17.57
N GLN A 39 1.78 -34.47 17.11
CA GLN A 39 1.64 -35.81 17.66
C GLN A 39 2.95 -36.59 17.59
N GLU A 40 3.62 -36.59 16.44
CA GLU A 40 4.93 -37.25 16.28
C GLU A 40 5.96 -36.74 17.29
N GLU A 41 6.06 -35.42 17.49
CA GLU A 41 6.98 -34.81 18.44
C GLU A 41 6.70 -35.24 19.89
N ILE A 42 5.43 -35.22 20.29
CA ILE A 42 5.03 -35.54 21.67
C ILE A 42 5.13 -37.04 21.94
N VAL A 43 4.67 -37.89 21.01
CA VAL A 43 4.72 -39.35 21.15
C VAL A 43 6.17 -39.83 21.25
N ALA A 44 7.08 -39.28 20.43
CA ALA A 44 8.49 -39.65 20.46
C ALA A 44 9.19 -39.34 21.80
N ARG A 45 8.70 -38.34 22.55
CA ARG A 45 9.32 -37.88 23.81
C ARG A 45 8.60 -38.35 25.07
N TYR A 46 7.28 -38.48 25.01
CA TYR A 46 6.41 -38.64 26.19
C TYR A 46 5.42 -39.81 26.06
N GLY A 47 5.29 -40.41 24.87
CA GLY A 47 4.33 -41.48 24.60
C GLY A 47 2.93 -41.00 24.21
N LEU A 48 2.12 -41.93 23.71
CA LEU A 48 0.79 -41.65 23.15
C LEU A 48 -0.24 -41.23 24.21
N ASP A 49 -0.21 -41.84 25.39
CA ASP A 49 -1.14 -41.50 26.47
C ASP A 49 -0.95 -40.05 26.90
N ARG A 50 0.31 -39.60 27.01
CA ARG A 50 0.65 -38.21 27.32
C ARG A 50 0.20 -37.21 26.26
N PHE A 51 0.14 -37.62 24.99
CA PHE A 51 -0.39 -36.76 23.94
C PHE A 51 -1.89 -36.47 24.14
N TYR A 52 -2.69 -37.52 24.37
CA TYR A 52 -4.13 -37.34 24.61
C TYR A 52 -4.43 -36.63 25.93
N GLU A 53 -3.71 -36.94 27.01
CA GLU A 53 -3.80 -36.19 28.27
C GLU A 53 -3.48 -34.70 28.06
N HIS A 54 -2.48 -34.40 27.23
CA HIS A 54 -2.10 -33.04 26.95
C HIS A 54 -3.16 -32.31 26.11
N LEU A 55 -3.73 -32.95 25.09
CA LEU A 55 -4.85 -32.39 24.32
C LEU A 55 -6.05 -32.08 25.23
N ASP A 56 -6.35 -32.96 26.18
CA ASP A 56 -7.39 -32.72 27.19
C ASP A 56 -7.11 -31.48 28.06
N GLN A 57 -5.87 -31.33 28.53
CA GLN A 57 -5.45 -30.16 29.31
C GLN A 57 -5.61 -28.84 28.56
N ILE A 58 -5.33 -28.82 27.26
CA ILE A 58 -5.50 -27.62 26.42
C ILE A 58 -6.88 -27.52 25.77
N ARG A 59 -7.83 -28.37 26.17
CA ARG A 59 -9.24 -28.39 25.72
C ARG A 59 -9.41 -28.67 24.22
N LEU A 60 -8.55 -29.52 23.65
CA LEU A 60 -8.64 -30.03 22.28
C LEU A 60 -9.05 -31.50 22.28
N THR A 61 -10.16 -31.80 22.94
CA THR A 61 -10.47 -33.14 23.43
C THR A 61 -11.00 -34.11 22.38
N THR A 62 -11.87 -33.70 21.46
CA THR A 62 -12.48 -34.71 20.56
C THR A 62 -13.27 -34.16 19.38
N CYS A 63 -13.86 -32.97 19.44
CA CYS A 63 -14.75 -32.52 18.38
C CYS A 63 -14.05 -31.51 17.47
N ARG A 64 -14.33 -31.60 16.15
CA ARG A 64 -13.87 -30.64 15.14
C ARG A 64 -14.07 -29.19 15.58
N LYS A 65 -15.17 -28.93 16.28
CA LYS A 65 -15.54 -27.65 16.84
C LYS A 65 -14.52 -27.09 17.84
N ASP A 66 -13.86 -27.91 18.65
CA ASP A 66 -12.85 -27.43 19.61
C ASP A 66 -11.62 -26.90 18.86
N PHE A 67 -11.21 -27.58 17.80
CA PHE A 67 -10.10 -27.16 16.93
C PHE A 67 -10.45 -25.89 16.16
N ASP A 68 -11.64 -25.84 15.55
CA ASP A 68 -12.11 -24.66 14.83
C ASP A 68 -12.20 -23.45 15.77
N GLN A 69 -12.73 -23.64 16.99
CA GLN A 69 -12.83 -22.58 17.98
C GLN A 69 -11.46 -22.05 18.41
N ALA A 70 -10.47 -22.93 18.61
CA ALA A 70 -9.12 -22.50 18.96
C ALA A 70 -8.50 -21.61 17.86
N VAL A 71 -8.74 -21.95 16.59
CA VAL A 71 -8.28 -21.15 15.45
C VAL A 71 -9.02 -19.82 15.39
N GLU A 72 -10.34 -19.81 15.59
CA GLU A 72 -11.15 -18.58 15.62
C GLU A 72 -10.74 -17.64 16.77
N ASP A 73 -10.47 -18.18 17.96
CA ASP A 73 -10.02 -17.41 19.12
C ASP A 73 -8.64 -16.79 18.89
N TRP A 74 -7.71 -17.58 18.31
CA TRP A 74 -6.41 -17.06 17.91
C TRP A 74 -6.56 -15.95 16.86
N TYR A 75 -7.41 -16.16 15.86
CA TYR A 75 -7.64 -15.19 14.79
C TYR A 75 -8.22 -13.87 15.32
N LEU A 76 -9.19 -13.95 16.23
CA LEU A 76 -9.76 -12.80 16.94
C LEU A 76 -8.70 -12.04 17.74
N LEU A 77 -7.82 -12.77 18.44
CA LEU A 77 -6.76 -12.16 19.25
C LEU A 77 -5.72 -11.41 18.39
N GLN A 78 -5.41 -11.92 17.19
CA GLN A 78 -4.47 -11.25 16.28
C GLN A 78 -5.08 -10.01 15.61
N TYR A 79 -6.40 -10.01 15.37
CA TYR A 79 -7.08 -9.00 14.55
C TYR A 79 -7.88 -7.95 15.35
N GLY A 80 -8.28 -8.24 16.59
CA GLY A 80 -8.89 -7.28 17.51
C GLY A 80 -10.41 -7.07 17.37
N CYS A 81 -11.08 -7.47 16.28
CA CYS A 81 -12.55 -7.59 16.17
C CYS A 81 -13.01 -8.20 14.83
N ARG A 82 -14.16 -8.89 14.77
CA ARG A 82 -14.84 -9.30 13.51
C ARG A 82 -15.47 -8.08 12.80
N SER A 83 -14.64 -7.13 12.37
CA SER A 83 -15.10 -6.07 11.48
C SER A 83 -15.30 -6.65 10.08
N ASP A 84 -16.55 -6.69 9.61
CA ASP A 84 -16.88 -7.02 8.22
C ASP A 84 -16.40 -5.93 7.23
N GLU A 85 -16.00 -4.77 7.74
CA GLU A 85 -15.42 -3.70 6.94
C GLU A 85 -13.90 -3.88 6.82
N ALA A 86 -13.43 -4.10 5.60
CA ALA A 86 -12.01 -4.18 5.25
C ALA A 86 -11.35 -2.80 5.37
N ASN A 87 -10.92 -2.46 6.58
CA ASN A 87 -10.14 -1.25 6.83
C ASN A 87 -8.66 -1.52 6.49
N TYR A 88 -8.28 -1.23 5.25
CA TYR A 88 -6.89 -1.29 4.82
C TYR A 88 -6.07 -0.15 5.43
N HIS A 89 -4.93 -0.48 6.00
CA HIS A 89 -4.00 0.53 6.49
C HIS A 89 -3.38 1.32 5.31
N ASP A 90 -3.24 2.64 5.43
CA ASP A 90 -2.78 3.56 4.38
C ASP A 90 -1.48 3.14 3.66
N ILE A 91 -0.58 2.47 4.40
CA ILE A 91 0.67 1.94 3.85
C ILE A 91 0.42 0.98 2.67
N LEU A 92 -0.68 0.24 2.67
CA LEU A 92 -1.03 -0.70 1.60
C LEU A 92 -1.29 0.03 0.28
N PHE A 93 -2.02 1.15 0.30
CA PHE A 93 -2.23 1.96 -0.90
C PHE A 93 -0.92 2.56 -1.44
N ALA A 94 0.00 2.93 -0.55
CA ALA A 94 1.35 3.34 -0.94
C ALA A 94 2.13 2.21 -1.62
N LEU A 95 1.95 0.96 -1.16
CA LEU A 95 2.57 -0.22 -1.77
C LEU A 95 1.93 -0.59 -3.11
N VAL A 96 0.63 -0.40 -3.31
CA VAL A 96 -0.02 -0.54 -4.63
C VAL A 96 0.60 0.46 -5.61
N LYS A 97 0.76 1.71 -5.18
CA LYS A 97 1.45 2.74 -5.98
C LYS A 97 2.92 2.40 -6.24
N GLU A 98 3.62 1.80 -5.28
CA GLU A 98 4.99 1.33 -5.49
C GLU A 98 5.03 0.22 -6.54
N ALA A 99 4.14 -0.77 -6.45
CA ALA A 99 4.06 -1.88 -7.38
C ALA A 99 3.82 -1.41 -8.81
N ILE A 100 2.83 -0.53 -9.04
CA ILE A 100 2.54 -0.04 -10.39
C ILE A 100 3.70 0.76 -10.98
N VAL A 101 4.42 1.54 -10.16
CA VAL A 101 5.58 2.32 -10.62
C VAL A 101 6.77 1.41 -10.93
N HIS A 102 7.04 0.43 -10.07
CA HIS A 102 8.20 -0.43 -10.18
C HIS A 102 8.05 -1.47 -11.30
N TYR A 103 6.87 -2.07 -11.42
CA TYR A 103 6.60 -3.14 -12.39
C TYR A 103 5.92 -2.64 -13.67
N GLN A 104 5.48 -1.39 -13.72
CA GLN A 104 4.80 -0.79 -14.88
C GLN A 104 3.59 -1.61 -15.34
N SER A 105 2.75 -2.01 -14.38
CA SER A 105 1.59 -2.88 -14.64
C SER A 105 0.66 -2.25 -15.68
N GLU A 106 0.25 -3.04 -16.68
CA GLU A 106 -0.53 -2.54 -17.83
C GLU A 106 -2.04 -2.65 -17.65
N ASN A 107 -2.49 -3.45 -16.67
CA ASN A 107 -3.91 -3.71 -16.40
C ASN A 107 -4.11 -4.21 -14.97
N ARG A 108 -5.38 -4.34 -14.55
CA ARG A 108 -5.79 -4.83 -13.22
C ARG A 108 -5.11 -6.14 -12.84
N SER A 109 -5.18 -7.14 -13.71
CA SER A 109 -4.63 -8.48 -13.42
C SER A 109 -3.11 -8.46 -13.24
N ALA A 110 -2.40 -7.66 -14.05
CA ALA A 110 -0.98 -7.43 -13.88
C ALA A 110 -0.68 -6.75 -12.54
N LEU A 111 -1.45 -5.73 -12.17
CA LEU A 111 -1.27 -5.02 -10.91
C LEU A 111 -1.51 -5.92 -9.69
N ILE A 112 -2.56 -6.75 -9.70
CA ILE A 112 -2.81 -7.74 -8.64
C ILE A 112 -1.61 -8.68 -8.50
N ARG A 113 -1.13 -9.25 -9.60
CA ARG A 113 0.05 -10.13 -9.60
C ARG A 113 1.27 -9.41 -9.01
N ASP A 114 1.49 -8.17 -9.41
CA ASP A 114 2.67 -7.40 -9.03
C ASP A 114 2.62 -6.96 -7.55
N VAL A 115 1.44 -6.60 -7.03
CA VAL A 115 1.21 -6.32 -5.60
C VAL A 115 1.35 -7.60 -4.79
N THR A 116 0.77 -8.71 -5.22
CA THR A 116 0.95 -10.02 -4.57
C THR A 116 2.43 -10.36 -4.48
N LYS A 117 3.17 -10.23 -5.59
CA LYS A 117 4.61 -10.47 -5.61
C LYS A 117 5.35 -9.57 -4.60
N LEU A 118 5.04 -8.27 -4.58
CA LEU A 118 5.66 -7.30 -3.65
C LEU A 118 5.41 -7.66 -2.18
N LEU A 119 4.21 -8.17 -1.87
CA LEU A 119 3.79 -8.49 -0.50
C LEU A 119 4.19 -9.89 -0.05
N THR A 120 4.36 -10.88 -0.91
CA THR A 120 4.55 -12.28 -0.48
C THR A 120 5.92 -12.87 -0.81
N THR A 121 6.66 -12.29 -1.76
CA THR A 121 8.04 -12.77 -2.02
C THR A 121 9.04 -12.15 -1.04
N PRO A 122 10.07 -12.89 -0.59
CA PRO A 122 11.08 -12.42 0.38
C PRO A 122 12.08 -11.43 -0.25
N THR A 123 11.57 -10.48 -1.02
CA THR A 123 12.29 -9.43 -1.72
C THR A 123 11.56 -8.09 -1.50
N GLY A 124 12.13 -6.98 -1.97
CA GLY A 124 11.44 -5.69 -1.94
C GLY A 124 10.96 -5.29 -0.53
N PHE A 125 9.64 -5.25 -0.35
CA PHE A 125 9.01 -4.79 0.89
C PHE A 125 9.30 -5.70 2.10
N ILE A 126 9.23 -7.03 1.95
CA ILE A 126 9.54 -7.96 3.07
C ILE A 126 10.94 -7.70 3.61
N LYS A 127 11.92 -7.59 2.70
CA LYS A 127 13.31 -7.33 3.07
C LYS A 127 13.49 -5.97 3.75
N ARG A 128 12.82 -4.93 3.26
CA ARG A 128 12.82 -3.60 3.91
C ARG A 128 12.18 -3.65 5.29
N TRP A 129 11.10 -4.39 5.46
CA TRP A 129 10.42 -4.56 6.74
C TRP A 129 11.29 -5.31 7.75
N GLN A 130 12.00 -6.36 7.30
CA GLN A 130 12.94 -7.13 8.13
C GLN A 130 14.16 -6.31 8.56
N MET A 131 14.62 -5.39 7.70
CA MET A 131 15.75 -4.47 8.00
C MET A 131 15.37 -3.28 8.89
N GLY A 132 14.08 -3.04 9.15
CA GLY A 132 13.61 -1.96 10.00
C GLY A 132 13.95 -2.17 11.48
N GLN A 133 14.40 -1.09 12.14
CA GLN A 133 14.92 -1.09 13.52
C GLN A 133 14.14 -1.99 14.49
N ALA A 134 14.91 -2.82 15.23
CA ALA A 134 14.57 -3.70 16.35
C ALA A 134 14.25 -5.18 16.02
N ARG A 135 15.20 -6.04 16.43
CA ARG A 135 15.16 -7.51 16.61
C ARG A 135 14.87 -8.33 15.36
N GLU A 136 15.34 -9.57 15.36
CA GLU A 136 15.21 -10.56 14.29
C GLU A 136 13.74 -10.74 13.89
N ARG A 137 13.31 -9.98 12.88
CA ARG A 137 11.97 -10.04 12.33
C ARG A 137 11.87 -11.27 11.43
N THR A 138 11.24 -12.33 11.96
CA THR A 138 11.04 -13.60 11.26
C THR A 138 10.00 -13.46 10.15
N LEU A 139 10.01 -14.38 9.18
CA LEU A 139 9.01 -14.41 8.10
C LEU A 139 7.57 -14.62 8.63
N PRO A 140 7.32 -15.47 9.65
CA PRO A 140 6.00 -15.55 10.28
C PRO A 140 5.52 -14.23 10.87
N ALA A 141 6.41 -13.48 11.53
CA ALA A 141 6.08 -12.18 12.10
C ALA A 141 5.67 -11.17 11.02
N TYR A 142 6.19 -11.31 9.79
CA TYR A 142 5.79 -10.50 8.66
C TYR A 142 4.35 -10.80 8.20
N PHE A 143 3.95 -12.06 8.09
CA PHE A 143 2.57 -12.40 7.71
C PHE A 143 1.55 -11.99 8.78
N LYS A 144 1.90 -12.07 10.08
CA LYS A 144 1.11 -11.45 11.16
C LYS A 144 0.99 -9.94 11.00
N TYR A 145 2.08 -9.29 10.59
CA TYR A 145 2.06 -7.85 10.31
C TYR A 145 1.11 -7.52 9.14
N LEU A 146 1.10 -8.32 8.06
CA LEU A 146 0.14 -8.15 6.96
C LEU A 146 -1.31 -8.31 7.40
N ILE A 147 -1.63 -9.29 8.26
CA ILE A 147 -2.97 -9.45 8.84
C ILE A 147 -3.40 -8.17 9.56
N LYS A 148 -2.51 -7.55 10.34
CA LYS A 148 -2.78 -6.28 11.05
C LYS A 148 -2.96 -5.08 10.12
N LEU A 149 -2.41 -5.14 8.91
CA LEU A 149 -2.64 -4.10 7.89
C LEU A 149 -3.96 -4.30 7.12
N GLY A 150 -4.60 -5.47 7.25
CA GLY A 150 -5.82 -5.83 6.55
C GLY A 150 -5.65 -6.84 5.40
N ILE A 151 -4.48 -7.47 5.25
CA ILE A 151 -4.23 -8.52 4.24
C ILE A 151 -4.17 -9.89 4.91
N ARG A 152 -5.24 -10.68 4.73
CA ARG A 152 -5.42 -12.01 5.33
C ARG A 152 -5.31 -13.09 4.26
N THR A 153 -5.94 -12.85 3.11
CA THR A 153 -5.96 -13.75 1.96
C THR A 153 -5.49 -13.03 0.69
N TYR A 154 -5.38 -13.78 -0.41
CA TYR A 154 -5.15 -13.20 -1.72
C TYR A 154 -6.34 -12.35 -2.21
N ASP A 155 -7.56 -12.69 -1.80
CA ASP A 155 -8.76 -11.91 -2.13
C ASP A 155 -8.73 -10.49 -1.53
N ASP A 156 -8.10 -10.34 -0.36
CA ASP A 156 -7.87 -9.02 0.23
C ASP A 156 -6.92 -8.17 -0.61
N ILE A 157 -5.95 -8.78 -1.29
CA ILE A 157 -5.05 -8.08 -2.22
C ILE A 157 -5.83 -7.62 -3.45
N GLU A 158 -6.71 -8.46 -3.99
CA GLU A 158 -7.58 -8.08 -5.10
C GLU A 158 -8.49 -6.91 -4.73
N SER A 159 -9.14 -7.01 -3.57
CA SER A 159 -10.05 -5.98 -3.05
C SER A 159 -9.33 -4.66 -2.76
N LEU A 160 -8.10 -4.72 -2.23
CA LEU A 160 -7.23 -3.55 -2.06
C LEU A 160 -6.94 -2.88 -3.40
N VAL A 161 -6.58 -3.65 -4.43
CA VAL A 161 -6.29 -3.13 -5.77
C VAL A 161 -7.54 -2.51 -6.38
N ASP A 162 -8.69 -3.15 -6.26
CA ASP A 162 -9.96 -2.64 -6.77
C ASP A 162 -10.34 -1.30 -6.12
N MET A 163 -10.25 -1.23 -4.79
CA MET A 163 -10.50 0.00 -4.05
C MET A 163 -9.55 1.12 -4.49
N TRP A 164 -8.27 0.82 -4.67
CA TRP A 164 -7.29 1.80 -5.14
C TRP A 164 -7.57 2.27 -6.58
N LEU A 165 -8.02 1.38 -7.46
CA LEU A 165 -8.36 1.72 -8.85
C LEU A 165 -9.63 2.57 -8.95
N VAL A 166 -10.55 2.51 -7.99
CA VAL A 166 -11.69 3.43 -7.91
C VAL A 166 -11.21 4.87 -7.75
N GLU A 167 -10.16 5.11 -6.93
CA GLU A 167 -9.56 6.44 -6.77
C GLU A 167 -8.68 6.85 -7.95
N TYR A 168 -8.07 5.88 -8.65
CA TYR A 168 -7.15 6.11 -9.77
C TYR A 168 -7.55 5.33 -11.03
N PRO A 169 -8.68 5.69 -11.70
CA PRO A 169 -9.19 4.94 -12.84
C PRO A 169 -8.23 4.92 -14.05
N ASN A 170 -7.37 5.93 -14.15
CA ASN A 170 -6.37 6.07 -15.21
C ASN A 170 -4.98 5.56 -14.78
N ALA A 171 -4.90 4.70 -13.76
CA ALA A 171 -3.62 4.25 -13.19
C ALA A 171 -2.69 3.58 -14.22
N PHE A 172 -3.24 2.98 -15.28
CA PHE A 172 -2.48 2.31 -16.33
C PHE A 172 -1.97 3.25 -17.43
N ASP A 173 -2.39 4.51 -17.43
CA ASP A 173 -1.89 5.49 -18.39
C ASP A 173 -0.42 5.80 -18.13
N LYS A 174 0.41 5.74 -19.18
CA LYS A 174 1.85 6.05 -19.10
C LYS A 174 2.13 7.40 -18.42
N LYS A 175 1.31 8.41 -18.72
CA LYS A 175 1.42 9.75 -18.12
C LYS A 175 1.12 9.72 -16.62
N GLN A 176 0.11 8.97 -16.20
CA GLN A 176 -0.26 8.83 -14.80
C GLN A 176 0.81 8.05 -14.01
N GLN A 177 1.33 6.97 -14.58
CA GLN A 177 2.45 6.22 -13.97
C GLN A 177 3.71 7.08 -13.81
N GLN A 178 4.01 7.94 -14.80
CA GLN A 178 5.10 8.91 -14.67
C GLN A 178 4.87 9.92 -13.52
N LEU A 179 3.63 10.36 -13.31
CA LEU A 179 3.27 11.23 -12.19
C LEU A 179 3.40 10.50 -10.84
N PHE A 180 3.09 9.19 -10.80
CA PHE A 180 3.29 8.39 -9.60
C PHE A 180 4.77 8.19 -9.27
N ALA A 181 5.61 7.95 -10.28
CA ALA A 181 7.05 7.76 -10.13
C ALA A 181 7.77 9.06 -9.75
N ASN A 182 7.32 10.19 -10.31
CA ASN A 182 7.87 11.51 -10.07
C ASN A 182 6.79 12.43 -9.51
N PRO A 183 6.33 12.20 -8.26
CA PRO A 183 5.32 13.05 -7.68
C PRO A 183 5.85 14.49 -7.61
N PRO A 184 5.03 15.49 -7.93
CA PRO A 184 5.46 16.88 -7.88
C PRO A 184 5.94 17.20 -6.47
N ARG A 185 7.24 17.51 -6.33
CA ARG A 185 7.85 17.80 -5.02
C ARG A 185 7.06 18.93 -4.34
N LYS A 186 6.60 18.71 -3.12
CA LYS A 186 6.00 19.77 -2.27
C LYS A 186 6.93 20.99 -2.30
N GLY A 187 6.43 22.12 -2.80
CA GLY A 187 7.18 23.37 -2.92
C GLY A 187 7.78 23.66 -4.30
N ARG A 188 7.82 22.71 -5.23
CA ARG A 188 8.13 22.97 -6.64
C ARG A 188 6.81 23.11 -7.41
N PRO A 189 6.37 24.34 -7.73
CA PRO A 189 5.14 24.55 -8.48
C PRO A 189 5.07 23.72 -9.75
N ASN A 190 3.87 23.21 -10.02
CA ASN A 190 3.57 22.34 -11.14
C ASN A 190 3.97 23.03 -12.46
N ASN A 191 4.98 22.49 -13.15
CA ASN A 191 5.42 23.00 -14.45
C ASN A 191 4.30 22.95 -15.48
N VAL A 192 3.27 22.11 -15.27
CA VAL A 192 2.13 21.95 -16.17
C VAL A 192 1.23 23.19 -16.20
N GLU A 193 0.87 23.74 -15.04
CA GLU A 193 0.07 24.98 -14.98
C GLU A 193 0.87 26.18 -15.49
N LEU A 194 2.16 26.26 -15.17
CA LEU A 194 3.01 27.31 -15.73
C LEU A 194 3.20 27.15 -17.25
N ALA A 195 3.31 25.92 -17.77
CA ALA A 195 3.38 25.64 -19.20
C ALA A 195 2.06 25.99 -19.88
N LEU A 196 0.92 25.63 -19.30
CA LEU A 196 -0.40 26.03 -19.79
C LEU A 196 -0.54 27.56 -19.81
N LEU A 197 0.00 28.26 -18.80
CA LEU A 197 -0.01 29.72 -18.77
C LEU A 197 0.87 30.30 -19.88
N GLN A 198 2.04 29.69 -20.13
CA GLN A 198 2.93 30.05 -21.22
C GLN A 198 2.28 29.82 -22.58
N ASP A 199 1.55 28.72 -22.76
CA ASP A 199 0.82 28.41 -23.99
C ASP A 199 -0.35 29.38 -24.22
N MET A 200 -1.07 29.76 -23.16
CA MET A 200 -2.12 30.77 -23.28
C MET A 200 -1.56 32.17 -23.60
N VAL A 201 -0.37 32.49 -23.09
CA VAL A 201 0.30 33.77 -23.38
C VAL A 201 0.96 33.76 -24.76
N SER A 202 1.43 32.62 -25.26
CA SER A 202 2.02 32.53 -26.60
C SER A 202 1.00 32.81 -27.71
N GLN A 203 -0.29 32.57 -27.46
CA GLN A 203 -1.40 33.02 -28.32
C GLN A 203 -1.51 34.55 -28.41
N VAL A 204 -1.05 35.27 -27.38
CA VAL A 204 -1.10 36.74 -27.31
C VAL A 204 0.20 37.34 -27.85
N LYS A 205 1.34 36.77 -27.47
CA LYS A 205 2.67 37.16 -27.95
C LYS A 205 3.51 35.90 -28.18
N PRO A 206 3.73 35.50 -29.45
CA PRO A 206 4.40 34.24 -29.78
C PRO A 206 5.83 34.15 -29.22
N GLU A 207 6.54 35.28 -29.18
CA GLU A 207 7.93 35.34 -28.72
C GLU A 207 8.08 36.21 -27.47
N LEU A 208 8.24 35.55 -26.32
CA LEU A 208 8.52 36.21 -25.05
C LEU A 208 10.02 36.38 -24.82
N THR A 209 10.44 37.60 -24.50
CA THR A 209 11.82 37.90 -24.05
C THR A 209 12.13 37.24 -22.70
N PRO A 210 13.41 37.05 -22.32
CA PRO A 210 13.78 36.48 -21.02
C PRO A 210 13.14 37.20 -19.82
N GLN A 211 13.08 38.54 -19.88
CA GLN A 211 12.45 39.36 -18.83
C GLN A 211 10.92 39.16 -18.75
N GLU A 212 10.27 38.99 -19.90
CA GLU A 212 8.83 38.70 -19.99
C GLU A 212 8.49 37.30 -19.48
N ARG A 213 9.32 36.30 -19.82
CA ARG A 213 9.21 34.94 -19.27
C ARG A 213 9.34 34.93 -17.74
N GLU A 214 10.28 35.69 -17.21
CA GLU A 214 10.47 35.80 -15.76
C GLU A 214 9.32 36.58 -15.10
N ARG A 215 8.79 37.61 -15.74
CA ARG A 215 7.61 38.32 -15.25
C ARG A 215 6.38 37.40 -15.21
N LEU A 216 6.19 36.56 -16.24
CA LEU A 216 5.10 35.59 -16.28
C LEU A 216 5.23 34.55 -15.16
N ARG A 217 6.44 34.03 -14.90
CA ARG A 217 6.73 33.16 -13.75
C ARG A 217 6.36 33.82 -12.42
N LYS A 218 6.73 35.09 -12.24
CA LYS A 218 6.37 35.85 -11.03
C LYS A 218 4.85 35.96 -10.88
N ILE A 219 4.12 36.33 -11.94
CA ILE A 219 2.65 36.42 -11.89
C ILE A 219 2.04 35.09 -11.45
N TYR A 220 2.49 33.98 -12.03
CA TYR A 220 2.03 32.65 -11.64
C TYR A 220 2.31 32.36 -10.16
N TYR A 221 3.55 32.50 -9.69
CA TYR A 221 3.88 32.15 -8.31
C TYR A 221 3.22 33.03 -7.26
N TYR A 222 3.07 34.32 -7.54
CA TYR A 222 2.41 35.25 -6.62
C TYR A 222 0.90 35.07 -6.58
N HIS A 223 0.28 34.59 -7.67
CA HIS A 223 -1.17 34.61 -7.80
C HIS A 223 -1.85 33.26 -8.02
N ARG A 224 -1.11 32.14 -8.08
CA ARG A 224 -1.66 30.78 -8.26
C ARG A 224 -2.74 30.36 -7.26
N LYS A 225 -2.86 31.02 -6.10
CA LYS A 225 -3.91 30.75 -5.11
C LYS A 225 -5.06 31.77 -5.13
N SER A 226 -4.91 32.86 -5.87
CA SER A 226 -5.80 34.03 -5.79
C SER A 226 -6.40 34.44 -7.14
N LEU A 227 -5.81 34.01 -8.26
CA LEU A 227 -6.27 34.34 -9.60
C LEU A 227 -6.43 33.05 -10.42
N THR A 228 -7.41 33.05 -11.30
CA THR A 228 -7.57 32.06 -12.36
C THR A 228 -6.53 32.28 -13.46
N MET A 229 -6.30 31.26 -14.28
CA MET A 229 -5.36 31.31 -15.41
C MET A 229 -5.69 32.45 -16.39
N LYS A 230 -6.97 32.68 -16.69
CA LYS A 230 -7.41 33.78 -17.56
C LYS A 230 -7.07 35.14 -16.96
N GLU A 231 -7.28 35.34 -15.66
CA GLU A 231 -6.94 36.59 -14.97
C GLU A 231 -5.43 36.83 -14.91
N MET A 232 -4.62 35.77 -14.81
CA MET A 232 -3.16 35.88 -14.90
C MET A 232 -2.68 36.27 -16.31
N VAL A 233 -3.32 35.73 -17.36
CA VAL A 233 -3.07 36.15 -18.75
C VAL A 233 -3.42 37.62 -18.94
N GLU A 234 -4.56 38.08 -18.44
CA GLU A 234 -4.95 39.49 -18.50
C GLU A 234 -3.99 40.40 -17.71
N LYS A 235 -3.52 39.94 -16.56
CA LYS A 235 -2.50 40.66 -15.77
C LYS A 235 -1.18 40.78 -16.54
N PHE A 236 -0.81 39.74 -17.29
CA PHE A 236 0.36 39.76 -18.15
C PHE A 236 0.17 40.68 -19.38
N LYS A 237 -1.01 40.67 -20.00
CA LYS A 237 -1.37 41.61 -21.08
C LYS A 237 -1.26 43.07 -20.63
N LYS A 238 -1.81 43.40 -19.46
CA LYS A 238 -1.68 44.74 -18.88
C LYS A 238 -0.21 45.15 -18.69
N TYR A 239 0.64 44.23 -18.24
CA TYR A 239 2.07 44.47 -18.13
C TYR A 239 2.74 44.76 -19.49
N LEU A 240 2.37 44.03 -20.56
CA LEU A 240 2.88 44.29 -21.91
C LEU A 240 2.46 45.69 -22.39
N LEU A 241 1.19 46.06 -22.24
CA LEU A 241 0.66 47.36 -22.63
C LEU A 241 1.34 48.52 -21.87
N THR A 242 1.56 48.37 -20.56
CA THR A 242 2.29 49.39 -19.78
C THR A 242 3.74 49.56 -20.24
N LYS A 243 4.39 48.46 -20.64
CA LYS A 243 5.77 48.47 -21.15
C LYS A 243 5.88 49.10 -22.54
N GLU A 244 4.86 48.93 -23.39
CA GLU A 244 4.77 49.59 -24.70
C GLU A 244 4.57 51.10 -24.54
N ASN A 245 3.62 51.53 -23.71
CA ASN A 245 3.38 52.96 -23.45
C ASN A 245 4.60 53.69 -22.83
N GLN A 246 5.42 52.99 -22.04
CA GLN A 246 6.66 53.55 -21.49
C GLN A 246 7.77 53.72 -22.52
N LYS A 247 7.80 52.89 -23.58
CA LYS A 247 8.73 53.06 -24.69
C LYS A 247 8.35 54.26 -25.56
N ASP A 248 7.07 54.48 -25.78
CA ASP A 248 6.58 55.60 -26.58
C ASP A 248 6.76 56.95 -25.86
N SER A 249 6.73 56.94 -24.52
CA SER A 249 6.95 58.15 -23.71
C SER A 249 8.44 58.55 -23.57
N GLN A 250 9.39 57.69 -23.97
CA GLN A 250 10.83 57.98 -23.97
C GLN A 250 11.40 58.24 -25.37
N ALA A 251 10.57 58.18 -26.40
CA ALA A 251 10.94 58.46 -27.80
C ALA A 251 10.40 59.82 -28.30
N GLY A 252 9.92 60.68 -27.40
CA GLY A 252 9.45 62.04 -27.66
C GLY A 252 10.33 63.10 -27.04
#